data_AF-K3W7L6-F1
#
_entry.id   AF-K3W7L6-F1
#
_cell.length_a   1.000
_cell.length_b   1.000
_cell.length_c   1.000
_cell.angle_alpha   90.00
_cell.angle_beta   90.00
_cell.angle_gamma   90.00
#
_symmetry.space_group_name_H-M   'P 1'
#
loop_
_entity.id
_entity.type
_entity.pdbx_description
1 polymer ?
#
loop_
_entity_poly.entity_id
_entity_poly.type
_entity_poly.pdbx_seq_one_letter_code
_entity_poly.pdbx_strand_id
1 'polypeptide(L)'
;MLRSWFTPVWCCALVACKAFGGVAAADAWDAKADAIVSQFTVNDIIGQMTQVSLRTVLNADFSLNEDKVRDFAKSRVGSYLSSPFTSGSLNGKYGWTAQEWRPIIKRVQEITMEENGGHPIVFGIDSVHGSVFVENSALFGQQINGGASFNPDLVYEMGRVTGRDTEAAGIPWVFGPILEISQNPLWARTFETFGEDPYLVSVMADSVIRGLQSNNATAACMKHFVGYSKTPTGHDRDGVTLSDFDLLNYFVPPFIAAINAGVMSTMENYISINGVPVVSSPKILRDLIRSDMGFEGVAVTDYAEINNLQDWHRCSSGYCQMEWDFGARLSYTTFMYSSVKLSKTTVTGKSDSITASVTVTNSGKMAGKETVMLFVIQPYRSISVPEVKQLKKFKKISLDAGASTTVEFTLTAADWSVYDPQIGNGFVQVAEDGDFVVAVKPETECNVYGAITNPLCAKFELKTGVEPFNLEESLKTRY
;
A
#
# COMPACT_ATOMS: atom_id res chain seq x y z
N MET A 1 -39.02 27.93 -7.09
CA MET A 1 -39.24 28.21 -8.53
C MET A 1 -38.68 27.02 -9.31
N LEU A 2 -39.59 26.23 -9.89
CA LEU A 2 -39.30 24.98 -10.60
C LEU A 2 -38.45 25.25 -11.86
N ARG A 3 -37.34 24.55 -12.04
CA ARG A 3 -36.69 24.42 -13.35
C ARG A 3 -36.81 22.99 -13.84
N SER A 4 -37.45 22.88 -15.00
CA SER A 4 -37.85 21.69 -15.71
C SER A 4 -36.67 20.94 -16.31
N TRP A 5 -36.80 19.62 -16.28
CA TRP A 5 -35.99 18.66 -17.03
C TRP A 5 -36.30 18.76 -18.51
N PHE A 6 -35.30 19.06 -19.34
CA PHE A 6 -35.29 18.72 -20.77
C PHE A 6 -33.85 18.45 -21.22
N THR A 7 -33.63 17.24 -21.71
CA THR A 7 -32.49 16.84 -22.55
C THR A 7 -32.55 17.58 -23.89
N PRO A 8 -31.39 17.94 -24.47
CA PRO A 8 -31.22 17.60 -25.88
C PRO A 8 -29.80 17.09 -26.22
N VAL A 9 -29.80 15.96 -26.93
CA VAL A 9 -29.13 15.69 -28.21
C VAL A 9 -27.78 16.38 -28.47
N TRP A 10 -26.77 15.52 -28.66
CA TRP A 10 -25.48 15.75 -29.29
C TRP A 10 -25.45 16.87 -30.35
N CYS A 11 -24.58 17.86 -30.12
CA CYS A 11 -23.90 18.60 -31.17
C CYS A 11 -22.42 18.68 -30.79
N CYS A 12 -21.58 17.99 -31.56
CA CYS A 12 -20.13 18.21 -31.57
C CYS A 12 -19.86 19.65 -32.01
N ALA A 13 -19.62 20.53 -31.05
CA ALA A 13 -18.99 21.83 -31.28
C ALA A 13 -17.82 21.94 -30.31
N LEU A 14 -16.62 22.15 -30.88
CA LEU A 14 -15.39 22.47 -30.17
C LEU A 14 -15.63 23.65 -29.21
N VAL A 15 -15.79 23.35 -27.92
CA VAL A 15 -15.75 24.35 -26.86
C VAL A 15 -14.30 24.44 -26.38
N ALA A 16 -13.55 25.37 -26.96
CA ALA A 16 -12.37 25.93 -26.31
C ALA A 16 -12.85 26.78 -25.12
N CYS A 17 -13.02 26.15 -23.95
CA CYS A 17 -13.39 26.85 -22.71
C CYS A 17 -12.15 27.08 -21.84
N LYS A 18 -11.72 28.34 -21.80
CA LYS A 18 -11.07 29.06 -20.68
C LYS A 18 -10.52 28.20 -19.51
N ALA A 19 -9.33 27.64 -19.67
CA ALA A 19 -8.50 27.12 -18.56
C ALA A 19 -7.39 28.09 -18.11
N PHE A 20 -7.28 29.27 -18.72
CA PHE A 20 -6.12 30.16 -18.54
C PHE A 20 -6.01 30.86 -17.17
N GLY A 21 -7.04 30.81 -16.32
CA GLY A 21 -7.00 31.46 -14.99
C GLY A 21 -6.43 30.58 -13.86
N GLY A 22 -6.66 29.26 -13.92
CA GLY A 22 -6.23 28.33 -12.87
C GLY A 22 -4.76 27.91 -13.00
N VAL A 23 -4.31 27.67 -14.24
CA VAL A 23 -2.93 27.24 -14.54
C VAL A 23 -1.92 28.31 -14.13
N ALA A 24 -2.16 29.58 -14.46
CA ALA A 24 -1.25 30.68 -14.08
C ALA A 24 -1.14 30.91 -12.56
N ALA A 25 -2.16 30.54 -11.79
CA ALA A 25 -2.13 30.62 -10.33
C ALA A 25 -1.37 29.43 -9.72
N ALA A 26 -1.57 28.22 -10.25
CA ALA A 26 -0.81 27.03 -9.87
C ALA A 26 0.69 27.23 -10.14
N ASP A 27 1.07 27.67 -11.35
CA ASP A 27 2.45 27.98 -11.73
C ASP A 27 3.11 29.01 -10.77
N ALA A 28 2.33 29.97 -10.27
CA ALA A 28 2.82 30.98 -9.33
C ALA A 28 2.99 30.45 -7.90
N TRP A 29 2.17 29.47 -7.48
CA TRP A 29 2.34 28.79 -6.20
C TRP A 29 3.50 27.80 -6.25
N ASP A 30 3.67 27.09 -7.36
CA ASP A 30 4.79 26.17 -7.58
C ASP A 30 6.12 26.91 -7.56
N ALA A 31 6.24 28.03 -8.29
CA ALA A 31 7.45 28.85 -8.24
C ALA A 31 7.78 29.37 -6.83
N LYS A 32 6.76 29.67 -6.01
CA LYS A 32 6.96 30.05 -4.60
C LYS A 32 7.37 28.86 -3.75
N ALA A 33 6.74 27.70 -3.94
CA ALA A 33 7.08 26.47 -3.23
C ALA A 33 8.53 26.07 -3.55
N ASP A 34 8.93 26.08 -4.82
CA ASP A 34 10.31 25.82 -5.25
C ASP A 34 11.31 26.80 -4.65
N ALA A 35 10.98 28.09 -4.61
CA ALA A 35 11.84 29.10 -4.01
C ALA A 35 12.02 28.90 -2.49
N ILE A 36 11.01 28.36 -1.80
CA ILE A 36 11.08 28.01 -0.37
C ILE A 36 11.87 26.71 -0.19
N VAL A 37 11.50 25.65 -0.89
CA VAL A 37 12.07 24.30 -0.74
C VAL A 37 13.53 24.25 -1.18
N SER A 38 13.93 25.03 -2.20
CA SER A 38 15.33 25.12 -2.62
C SER A 38 16.27 25.71 -1.55
N GLN A 39 15.72 26.37 -0.53
CA GLN A 39 16.47 26.91 0.61
C GLN A 39 16.48 25.97 1.82
N PHE A 40 15.71 24.87 1.78
CA PHE A 40 15.62 23.95 2.89
C PHE A 40 16.89 23.14 3.09
N THR A 41 17.27 22.99 4.36
CA THR A 41 18.22 21.94 4.74
C THR A 41 17.51 20.58 4.75
N VAL A 42 18.29 19.49 4.84
CA VAL A 42 17.73 18.14 5.02
C VAL A 42 16.81 18.06 6.25
N ASN A 43 17.15 18.77 7.34
CA ASN A 43 16.34 18.80 8.54
C ASN A 43 15.01 19.54 8.33
N ASP A 44 15.02 20.61 7.52
CA ASP A 44 13.78 21.32 7.18
C ASP A 44 12.88 20.42 6.33
N ILE A 45 13.43 19.69 5.35
CA ILE A 45 12.67 18.72 4.54
C ILE A 45 12.05 17.64 5.44
N ILE A 46 12.85 16.98 6.29
CA ILE A 46 12.37 15.94 7.21
C ILE A 46 11.28 16.49 8.14
N GLY A 47 11.49 17.68 8.68
CA GLY A 47 10.55 18.33 9.59
C GLY A 47 9.21 18.67 8.90
N GLN A 48 9.24 19.20 7.68
CA GLN A 48 8.04 19.48 6.89
C GLN A 48 7.29 18.20 6.48
N MET A 49 7.98 17.06 6.40
CA MET A 49 7.38 15.74 6.18
C MET A 49 6.92 15.05 7.48
N THR A 50 7.02 15.73 8.63
CA THR A 50 6.67 15.17 9.94
C THR A 50 5.41 15.83 10.50
N GLN A 51 4.45 15.01 10.91
CA GLN A 51 3.23 15.42 11.59
C GLN A 51 3.14 14.77 12.98
N VAL A 52 2.79 15.55 14.01
CA VAL A 52 2.68 15.05 15.39
C VAL A 52 1.33 15.37 16.03
N SER A 53 0.83 14.51 16.92
CA SER A 53 -0.41 14.81 17.64
C SER A 53 -0.26 16.07 18.51
N LEU A 54 -1.28 16.94 18.52
CA LEU A 54 -1.36 18.07 19.44
C LEU A 54 -1.21 17.63 20.90
N ARG A 55 -1.73 16.44 21.26
CA ARG A 55 -1.67 15.91 22.63
C ARG A 55 -0.24 15.85 23.18
N THR A 56 0.75 15.65 22.33
CA THR A 56 2.18 15.55 22.68
C THR A 56 2.73 16.84 23.28
N VAL A 57 2.21 18.00 22.85
CA VAL A 57 2.62 19.34 23.31
C VAL A 57 1.67 19.95 24.33
N LEU A 58 0.76 19.16 24.91
CA LEU A 58 -0.11 19.60 25.99
C LEU A 58 0.30 19.01 27.34
N ASN A 59 0.01 19.75 28.41
CA ASN A 59 0.06 19.27 29.78
C ASN A 59 -1.09 18.27 30.07
N ALA A 60 -1.12 17.72 31.28
CA ALA A 60 -2.16 16.77 31.69
C ALA A 60 -3.56 17.41 31.74
N ASP A 61 -3.63 18.71 32.01
CA ASP A 61 -4.86 19.51 32.04
C ASP A 61 -5.23 20.11 30.66
N PHE A 62 -4.58 19.64 29.59
CA PHE A 62 -4.71 20.11 28.21
C PHE A 62 -4.32 21.58 27.98
N SER A 63 -3.69 22.24 28.95
CA SER A 63 -3.01 23.53 28.68
C SER A 63 -1.79 23.32 27.79
N LEU A 64 -1.44 24.33 26.98
CA LEU A 64 -0.30 24.27 26.07
C LEU A 64 1.01 24.24 26.85
N ASN A 65 1.88 23.29 26.52
CA ASN A 65 3.24 23.24 27.02
C ASN A 65 4.18 23.91 26.00
N GLU A 66 4.47 25.20 26.20
CA GLU A 66 5.26 25.99 25.25
C GLU A 66 6.69 25.46 25.06
N ASP A 67 7.32 24.89 26.10
CA ASP A 67 8.66 24.33 25.99
C ASP A 67 8.69 23.15 25.00
N LYS A 68 7.70 22.25 25.08
CA LYS A 68 7.57 21.16 24.11
C LYS A 68 7.28 21.65 22.71
N VAL A 69 6.45 22.68 22.55
CA VAL A 69 6.22 23.30 21.23
C VAL A 69 7.56 23.79 20.67
N ARG A 70 8.36 24.46 21.51
CA ARG A 70 9.67 24.99 21.14
C ARG A 70 10.65 23.88 20.74
N ASP A 71 10.64 22.75 21.44
CA ASP A 71 11.45 21.59 21.11
C ASP A 71 11.11 21.02 19.74
N PHE A 72 9.82 20.81 19.46
CA PHE A 72 9.38 20.33 18.13
C PHE A 72 9.64 21.36 17.02
N ALA A 73 9.51 22.65 17.32
CA ALA A 73 9.82 23.71 16.36
C ALA A 73 11.30 23.74 15.99
N LYS A 74 12.21 23.58 16.95
CA LYS A 74 13.66 23.43 16.70
C LYS A 74 13.98 22.19 15.88
N SER A 75 13.19 21.12 16.05
CA SER A 75 13.21 19.92 15.20
C SER A 75 12.49 20.07 13.86
N ARG A 76 12.05 21.29 13.51
CA ARG A 76 11.46 21.66 12.22
C ARG A 76 10.11 21.00 11.88
N VAL A 77 9.42 20.42 12.87
CA VAL A 77 8.10 19.78 12.65
C VAL A 77 7.13 20.76 11.99
N GLY A 78 6.63 20.39 10.81
CA GLY A 78 5.80 21.25 9.97
C GLY A 78 4.30 21.08 10.17
N SER A 79 3.86 20.04 10.90
CA SER A 79 2.43 19.78 11.05
C SER A 79 2.04 19.21 12.41
N TYR A 80 0.84 19.58 12.85
CA TYR A 80 0.16 19.00 14.00
C TYR A 80 -1.18 18.43 13.60
N LEU A 81 -1.70 17.46 14.37
CA LEU A 81 -3.03 16.92 14.14
C LEU A 81 -3.84 16.61 15.40
N SER A 82 -5.12 16.32 15.16
CA SER A 82 -6.06 15.67 16.07
C SER A 82 -6.52 16.53 17.25
N SER A 83 -7.62 16.07 17.86
CA SER A 83 -8.16 16.63 19.10
C SER A 83 -7.48 16.00 20.32
N PRO A 84 -7.21 16.75 21.40
CA PRO A 84 -6.77 16.13 22.65
C PRO A 84 -7.87 15.27 23.30
N PHE A 85 -9.12 15.39 22.84
CA PHE A 85 -10.28 14.65 23.33
C PHE A 85 -10.52 13.32 22.59
N THR A 86 -9.68 12.95 21.62
CA THR A 86 -9.82 11.69 20.86
C THR A 86 -9.78 10.45 21.77
N SER A 87 -9.08 10.53 22.90
CA SER A 87 -9.00 9.44 23.90
C SER A 87 -9.96 9.57 25.08
N GLY A 88 -10.93 10.49 25.01
CA GLY A 88 -11.94 10.70 26.04
C GLY A 88 -12.00 12.13 26.58
N SER A 89 -12.77 12.32 27.65
CA SER A 89 -12.98 13.63 28.25
C SER A 89 -11.91 14.04 29.25
N LEU A 90 -11.73 15.35 29.41
CA LEU A 90 -11.01 15.94 30.53
C LEU A 90 -12.02 16.66 31.41
N ASN A 91 -12.15 16.23 32.67
CA ASN A 91 -13.10 16.81 33.64
C ASN A 91 -14.54 16.90 33.10
N GLY A 92 -14.98 15.91 32.33
CA GLY A 92 -16.32 15.84 31.74
C GLY A 92 -16.51 16.69 30.47
N LYS A 93 -15.47 17.39 30.00
CA LYS A 93 -15.46 18.13 28.73
C LYS A 93 -14.95 17.26 27.59
N TYR A 94 -15.61 17.31 26.43
CA TYR A 94 -15.37 16.41 25.29
C TYR A 94 -14.85 17.12 24.03
N GLY A 95 -14.77 18.44 24.03
CA GLY A 95 -14.17 19.20 22.95
C GLY A 95 -13.77 20.59 23.42
N TRP A 96 -13.29 21.42 22.51
CA TRP A 96 -13.10 22.84 22.75
C TRP A 96 -14.01 23.64 21.82
N THR A 97 -14.46 24.79 22.27
CA THR A 97 -15.12 25.78 21.40
C THR A 97 -14.09 26.41 20.45
N ALA A 98 -14.55 27.05 19.37
CA ALA A 98 -13.65 27.77 18.46
C ALA A 98 -12.81 28.85 19.17
N GLN A 99 -13.36 29.48 20.21
CA GLN A 99 -12.70 30.48 21.04
C GLN A 99 -11.58 29.90 21.91
N GLU A 100 -11.64 28.61 22.25
CA GLU A 100 -10.62 27.91 23.02
C GLU A 100 -9.54 27.31 22.12
N TRP A 101 -9.93 26.81 20.95
CA TRP A 101 -8.99 26.33 19.93
C TRP A 101 -8.05 27.42 19.42
N ARG A 102 -8.61 28.59 19.06
CA ARG A 102 -7.85 29.66 18.38
C ARG A 102 -6.60 30.12 19.13
N PRO A 103 -6.64 30.44 20.44
CA PRO A 103 -5.45 30.83 21.18
C PRO A 103 -4.35 29.76 21.17
N ILE A 104 -4.73 28.48 21.25
CA ILE A 104 -3.78 27.36 21.27
C ILE A 104 -3.09 27.24 19.91
N ILE A 105 -3.87 27.16 18.82
CA ILE A 105 -3.31 27.03 17.46
C ILE A 105 -2.46 28.25 17.12
N LYS A 106 -2.95 29.46 17.43
CA LYS A 106 -2.19 30.70 17.23
C LYS A 106 -0.87 30.68 17.99
N ARG A 107 -0.86 30.23 19.25
CA ARG A 107 0.37 30.21 20.05
C ARG A 107 1.37 29.17 19.55
N VAL A 108 0.90 28.00 19.10
CA VAL A 108 1.75 27.01 18.42
C VAL A 108 2.38 27.62 17.17
N GLN A 109 1.57 28.26 16.32
CA GLN A 109 2.03 28.91 15.09
C GLN A 109 3.12 29.98 15.38
N GLU A 110 2.90 30.85 16.37
CA GLU A 110 3.86 31.89 16.76
C GLU A 110 5.20 31.30 17.22
N ILE A 111 5.15 30.37 18.18
CA ILE A 111 6.38 29.73 18.70
C ILE A 111 7.12 29.00 17.59
N THR A 112 6.41 28.29 16.71
CA THR A 112 7.06 27.54 15.64
C THR A 112 7.77 28.48 14.68
N MET A 113 7.11 29.54 14.22
CA MET A 113 7.71 30.52 13.31
C MET A 113 8.87 31.30 13.93
N GLU A 114 8.85 31.56 15.25
CA GLU A 114 9.96 32.17 15.99
C GLU A 114 11.23 31.30 15.95
N GLU A 115 11.09 29.98 16.02
CA GLU A 115 12.22 29.05 16.21
C GLU A 115 12.72 28.39 14.92
N ASN A 116 11.86 28.24 13.91
CA ASN A 116 12.14 27.45 12.71
C ASN A 116 12.47 28.29 11.46
N GLY A 117 12.76 29.58 11.63
CA GLY A 117 13.06 30.47 10.49
C GLY A 117 11.83 31.01 9.78
N GLY A 118 10.66 30.99 10.45
CA GLY A 118 9.43 31.61 9.94
C GLY A 118 8.54 30.70 9.10
N HIS A 119 8.78 29.39 9.08
CA HIS A 119 7.93 28.45 8.34
C HIS A 119 6.66 28.14 9.15
N PRO A 120 5.46 28.33 8.56
CA PRO A 120 4.22 28.07 9.26
C PRO A 120 3.98 26.58 9.48
N ILE A 121 3.16 26.22 10.47
CA ILE A 121 2.63 24.85 10.58
C ILE A 121 1.33 24.71 9.80
N VAL A 122 0.99 23.48 9.43
CA VAL A 122 -0.36 23.11 9.01
C VAL A 122 -0.99 22.21 10.08
N PHE A 123 -2.23 22.51 10.48
CA PHE A 123 -2.96 21.72 11.47
C PHE A 123 -4.08 20.93 10.79
N GLY A 124 -4.07 19.60 10.95
CA GLY A 124 -5.08 18.69 10.41
C GLY A 124 -6.06 18.16 11.46
N ILE A 125 -7.35 18.07 11.11
CA ILE A 125 -8.36 17.51 12.01
C ILE A 125 -9.46 16.74 11.27
N ASP A 126 -9.99 15.69 11.89
CA ASP A 126 -11.16 14.98 11.38
C ASP A 126 -12.43 15.82 11.57
N SER A 127 -12.95 16.34 10.47
CA SER A 127 -14.24 17.04 10.37
C SER A 127 -15.04 16.45 9.21
N VAL A 128 -15.58 15.26 9.43
CA VAL A 128 -16.15 14.40 8.38
C VAL A 128 -17.62 14.74 8.06
N HIS A 129 -18.39 15.13 9.08
CA HIS A 129 -19.83 15.40 8.95
C HIS A 129 -20.23 16.68 9.71
N GLY A 130 -19.42 17.72 9.56
CA GLY A 130 -19.40 18.88 10.46
C GLY A 130 -18.10 18.93 11.25
N SER A 131 -17.89 20.02 11.98
CA SER A 131 -16.66 20.24 12.74
C SER A 131 -16.68 19.50 14.08
N VAL A 132 -16.62 18.17 14.03
CA VAL A 132 -16.85 17.21 15.15
C VAL A 132 -16.14 17.60 16.46
N PHE A 133 -14.90 18.09 16.37
CA PHE A 133 -14.08 18.44 17.53
C PHE A 133 -14.13 19.92 17.93
N VAL A 134 -15.06 20.68 17.36
CA VAL A 134 -15.35 22.06 17.74
C VAL A 134 -16.73 22.10 18.39
N GLU A 135 -16.77 22.31 19.70
CA GLU A 135 -18.02 22.39 20.45
C GLU A 135 -18.92 23.52 19.94
N ASN A 136 -20.23 23.29 19.97
CA ASN A 136 -21.27 24.19 19.47
C ASN A 136 -21.24 24.46 17.95
N SER A 137 -20.52 23.64 17.18
CA SER A 137 -20.57 23.66 15.72
C SER A 137 -21.80 22.91 15.17
N ALA A 138 -22.11 23.12 13.90
CA ALA A 138 -23.15 22.33 13.23
C ALA A 138 -22.64 20.93 12.90
N LEU A 139 -23.40 19.91 13.30
CA LEU A 139 -23.21 18.53 12.87
C LEU A 139 -24.32 18.11 11.90
N PHE A 140 -23.93 17.36 10.88
CA PHE A 140 -24.81 16.81 9.87
C PHE A 140 -24.98 15.30 10.09
N GLY A 141 -25.90 14.69 9.33
CA GLY A 141 -25.89 13.24 9.17
C GLY A 141 -24.54 12.78 8.59
N GLN A 142 -24.20 11.51 8.81
CA GLN A 142 -22.97 10.96 8.25
C GLN A 142 -22.99 10.99 6.72
N GLN A 143 -21.84 10.79 6.08
CA GLN A 143 -21.76 10.87 4.61
C GLN A 143 -22.73 9.89 3.93
N ILE A 144 -23.04 8.74 4.55
CA ILE A 144 -24.00 7.79 3.97
C ILE A 144 -25.43 8.37 3.91
N ASN A 145 -25.78 9.25 4.86
CA ASN A 145 -27.03 10.01 4.81
C ASN A 145 -26.98 11.09 3.72
N GLY A 146 -25.81 11.70 3.50
CA GLY A 146 -25.55 12.58 2.36
C GLY A 146 -25.77 11.87 1.03
N GLY A 147 -25.23 10.65 0.88
CA GLY A 147 -25.45 9.80 -0.29
C GLY A 147 -26.92 9.45 -0.49
N ALA A 148 -27.59 9.01 0.59
CA ALA A 148 -29.02 8.68 0.58
C ALA A 148 -29.95 9.87 0.23
N SER A 149 -29.46 11.10 0.32
CA SER A 149 -30.23 12.27 -0.10
C SER A 149 -30.33 12.42 -1.62
N PHE A 150 -29.41 11.79 -2.38
CA PHE A 150 -29.24 12.01 -3.82
C PHE A 150 -29.21 13.50 -4.22
N ASN A 151 -28.74 14.36 -3.30
CA ASN A 151 -28.76 15.81 -3.45
C ASN A 151 -27.35 16.41 -3.29
N PRO A 152 -26.61 16.60 -4.39
CA PRO A 152 -25.26 17.17 -4.35
C PRO A 152 -25.23 18.60 -3.78
N ASP A 153 -26.27 19.41 -3.97
CA ASP A 153 -26.32 20.78 -3.44
C ASP A 153 -26.33 20.79 -1.90
N LEU A 154 -27.02 19.83 -1.27
CA LEU A 154 -26.98 19.67 0.19
C LEU A 154 -25.62 19.20 0.69
N VAL A 155 -24.95 18.33 -0.06
CA VAL A 155 -23.60 17.84 0.27
C VAL A 155 -22.55 18.94 0.09
N TYR A 156 -22.72 19.83 -0.89
CA TYR A 156 -21.91 21.04 -1.02
C TYR A 156 -22.07 21.95 0.22
N GLU A 157 -23.31 22.23 0.64
CA GLU A 157 -23.56 23.05 1.84
C GLU A 157 -23.04 22.39 3.13
N MET A 158 -23.13 21.06 3.23
CA MET A 158 -22.50 20.28 4.31
C MET A 158 -20.99 20.55 4.35
N GLY A 159 -20.30 20.44 3.22
CA GLY A 159 -18.87 20.74 3.11
C GLY A 159 -18.56 22.19 3.45
N ARG A 160 -19.34 23.15 2.92
CA ARG A 160 -19.12 24.59 3.15
C ARG A 160 -19.24 24.97 4.63
N VAL A 161 -20.28 24.49 5.31
CA VAL A 161 -20.48 24.75 6.75
C VAL A 161 -19.40 24.05 7.58
N THR A 162 -19.04 22.82 7.22
CA THR A 162 -17.95 22.08 7.89
C THR A 162 -16.64 22.87 7.82
N GLY A 163 -16.22 23.28 6.62
CA GLY A 163 -14.99 24.06 6.43
C GLY A 163 -15.02 25.39 7.19
N ARG A 164 -16.14 26.12 7.16
CA ARG A 164 -16.31 27.39 7.89
C ARG A 164 -16.10 27.21 9.41
N ASP A 165 -16.74 26.19 10.00
CA ASP A 165 -16.71 25.98 11.44
C ASP A 165 -15.33 25.46 11.91
N THR A 166 -14.67 24.64 11.10
CA THR A 166 -13.29 24.19 11.34
C THR A 166 -12.29 25.35 11.20
N GLU A 167 -12.42 26.18 10.18
CA GLU A 167 -11.60 27.39 9.98
C GLU A 167 -11.80 28.40 11.12
N ALA A 168 -13.02 28.49 11.70
CA ALA A 168 -13.29 29.33 12.85
C ALA A 168 -12.49 28.92 14.10
N ALA A 169 -12.05 27.66 14.21
CA ALA A 169 -11.13 27.18 15.23
C ALA A 169 -9.65 27.46 14.89
N GLY A 170 -9.36 28.04 13.73
CA GLY A 170 -8.01 28.30 13.24
C GLY A 170 -7.37 27.09 12.54
N ILE A 171 -8.16 26.09 12.15
CA ILE A 171 -7.66 24.84 11.60
C ILE A 171 -7.91 24.82 10.08
N PRO A 172 -6.85 24.80 9.25
CA PRO A 172 -6.99 24.94 7.80
C PRO A 172 -7.12 23.62 7.03
N TRP A 173 -6.96 22.46 7.67
CA TRP A 173 -6.88 21.19 6.95
C TRP A 173 -7.85 20.14 7.51
N VAL A 174 -8.80 19.74 6.67
CA VAL A 174 -9.86 18.78 7.01
C VAL A 174 -9.50 17.39 6.49
N PHE A 175 -9.44 16.41 7.38
CA PHE A 175 -9.27 15.00 7.05
C PHE A 175 -10.59 14.36 6.59
N GLY A 176 -11.03 14.75 5.41
CA GLY A 176 -12.22 14.24 4.73
C GLY A 176 -12.40 14.92 3.37
N PRO A 177 -13.27 14.38 2.51
CA PRO A 177 -14.24 13.30 2.74
C PRO A 177 -13.68 11.87 2.63
N ILE A 178 -14.43 10.89 3.12
CA ILE A 178 -14.22 9.47 2.80
C ILE A 178 -14.92 9.15 1.47
N LEU A 179 -14.16 8.67 0.49
CA LEU A 179 -14.60 8.42 -0.90
C LEU A 179 -14.55 6.94 -1.31
N GLU A 180 -14.34 6.08 -0.33
CA GLU A 180 -14.37 4.63 -0.47
C GLU A 180 -15.77 4.11 -0.86
N ILE A 181 -15.81 2.94 -1.52
CA ILE A 181 -17.05 2.28 -1.98
C ILE A 181 -17.41 1.16 -1.03
N SER A 182 -18.45 1.34 -0.20
CA SER A 182 -18.83 0.31 0.76
C SER A 182 -19.50 -0.88 0.07
N GLN A 183 -18.74 -1.96 -0.16
CA GLN A 183 -19.26 -3.21 -0.73
C GLN A 183 -19.61 -4.25 0.33
N ASN A 184 -19.04 -4.13 1.53
CA ASN A 184 -19.29 -5.05 2.63
C ASN A 184 -19.96 -4.30 3.80
N PRO A 185 -21.27 -4.48 4.04
CA PRO A 185 -21.99 -3.77 5.09
C PRO A 185 -21.56 -4.16 6.51
N LEU A 186 -20.78 -5.24 6.68
CA LEU A 186 -20.19 -5.59 7.96
C LEU A 186 -18.99 -4.69 8.33
N TRP A 187 -18.45 -3.95 7.37
CA TRP A 187 -17.37 -3.00 7.63
C TRP A 187 -17.84 -1.89 8.57
N ALA A 188 -17.14 -1.77 9.70
CA ALA A 188 -17.50 -0.85 10.78
C ALA A 188 -17.58 0.61 10.35
N ARG A 189 -16.90 1.00 9.26
CA ARG A 189 -16.83 2.38 8.75
C ARG A 189 -17.74 2.64 7.54
N THR A 190 -18.66 1.72 7.24
CA THR A 190 -19.63 1.87 6.13
C THR A 190 -20.35 3.22 6.15
N PHE A 191 -20.74 3.68 7.34
CA PHE A 191 -21.49 4.93 7.51
C PHE A 191 -20.70 6.19 7.14
N GLU A 192 -19.36 6.11 7.11
CA GLU A 192 -18.49 7.21 6.71
C GLU A 192 -18.45 7.41 5.19
N THR A 193 -18.88 6.42 4.40
CA THR A 193 -18.89 6.51 2.92
C THR A 193 -20.16 7.18 2.40
N PHE A 194 -20.19 7.57 1.12
CA PHE A 194 -21.44 7.99 0.45
C PHE A 194 -22.28 6.80 -0.08
N GLY A 195 -21.87 5.55 0.15
CA GLY A 195 -22.58 4.34 -0.28
C GLY A 195 -21.74 3.39 -1.12
N GLU A 196 -22.43 2.56 -1.90
CA GLU A 196 -21.85 1.43 -2.65
C GLU A 196 -21.69 1.68 -4.17
N ASP A 197 -22.18 2.81 -4.67
CA ASP A 197 -22.20 3.11 -6.11
C ASP A 197 -21.09 4.11 -6.52
N PRO A 198 -20.12 3.73 -7.37
CA PRO A 198 -19.02 4.61 -7.76
C PRO A 198 -19.45 5.95 -8.36
N TYR A 199 -20.56 5.98 -9.11
CA TYR A 199 -21.03 7.20 -9.74
C TYR A 199 -21.63 8.17 -8.69
N LEU A 200 -22.51 7.68 -7.82
CA LEU A 200 -23.06 8.46 -6.71
C LEU A 200 -21.94 9.02 -5.83
N VAL A 201 -20.99 8.18 -5.42
CA VAL A 201 -19.86 8.64 -4.59
C VAL A 201 -19.02 9.69 -5.34
N SER A 202 -18.81 9.55 -6.64
CA SER A 202 -18.11 10.56 -7.46
C SER A 202 -18.84 11.91 -7.52
N VAL A 203 -20.18 11.90 -7.65
CA VAL A 203 -21.00 13.13 -7.63
C VAL A 203 -20.93 13.82 -6.27
N MET A 204 -20.99 13.05 -5.19
CA MET A 204 -20.89 13.58 -3.83
C MET A 204 -19.47 14.06 -3.49
N ALA A 205 -18.44 13.39 -4.03
CA ALA A 205 -17.04 13.78 -3.91
C ALA A 205 -16.80 15.18 -4.48
N ASP A 206 -17.20 15.44 -5.73
CA ASP A 206 -17.04 16.76 -6.34
C ASP A 206 -17.74 17.85 -5.49
N SER A 207 -18.97 17.56 -5.05
CA SER A 207 -19.79 18.49 -4.28
C SER A 207 -19.16 18.85 -2.92
N VAL A 208 -18.77 17.85 -2.13
CA VAL A 208 -18.23 18.10 -0.78
C VAL A 208 -16.84 18.73 -0.82
N ILE A 209 -15.99 18.35 -1.80
CA ILE A 209 -14.66 18.95 -1.97
C ILE A 209 -14.80 20.44 -2.31
N ARG A 210 -15.64 20.79 -3.28
CA ARG A 210 -15.91 22.20 -3.62
C ARG A 210 -16.54 22.96 -2.46
N GLY A 211 -17.40 22.30 -1.68
CA GLY A 211 -17.98 22.87 -0.47
C GLY A 211 -16.92 23.23 0.56
N LEU A 212 -16.11 22.24 0.98
CA LEU A 212 -15.02 22.43 1.94
C LEU A 212 -14.08 23.55 1.52
N GLN A 213 -13.58 23.49 0.27
CA GLN A 213 -12.58 24.43 -0.27
C GLN A 213 -13.18 25.74 -0.82
N SER A 214 -14.48 25.97 -0.65
CA SER A 214 -15.09 27.30 -0.92
C SER A 214 -14.79 28.30 0.20
N ASN A 215 -14.33 27.82 1.36
CA ASN A 215 -13.78 28.66 2.42
C ASN A 215 -12.31 28.96 2.11
N ASN A 216 -11.91 30.22 2.22
CA ASN A 216 -10.64 30.74 1.68
C ASN A 216 -9.38 30.07 2.24
N ALA A 217 -9.44 29.39 3.39
CA ALA A 217 -8.27 28.78 4.03
C ALA A 217 -8.47 27.31 4.39
N THR A 218 -9.42 26.61 3.77
CA THR A 218 -9.70 25.19 4.07
C THR A 218 -9.22 24.29 2.92
N ALA A 219 -8.33 23.35 3.23
CA ALA A 219 -7.91 22.26 2.37
C ALA A 219 -8.67 20.97 2.71
N ALA A 220 -9.19 20.28 1.70
CA ALA A 220 -9.81 18.97 1.87
C ALA A 220 -8.80 17.83 1.64
N CYS A 221 -9.04 16.69 2.28
CA CYS A 221 -8.20 15.49 2.21
C CYS A 221 -9.04 14.26 1.87
N MET A 222 -9.03 13.85 0.60
CA MET A 222 -9.76 12.65 0.18
C MET A 222 -9.17 11.40 0.83
N LYS A 223 -10.01 10.50 1.35
CA LYS A 223 -9.53 9.30 2.06
C LYS A 223 -10.44 8.08 1.89
N HIS A 224 -9.99 6.86 2.14
CA HIS A 224 -8.61 6.47 2.42
C HIS A 224 -8.07 5.80 1.17
N PHE A 225 -7.26 6.52 0.39
CA PHE A 225 -6.80 6.09 -0.91
C PHE A 225 -5.93 4.83 -0.80
N VAL A 226 -6.30 3.66 -1.33
CA VAL A 226 -7.57 3.30 -1.99
C VAL A 226 -7.95 1.84 -1.71
N GLY A 227 -9.23 1.48 -1.80
CA GLY A 227 -9.72 0.09 -1.76
C GLY A 227 -9.90 -0.48 -0.35
N TYR A 228 -9.77 0.37 0.67
CA TYR A 228 -9.86 0.01 2.08
C TYR A 228 -11.21 -0.63 2.45
N SER A 229 -12.29 -0.13 1.86
CA SER A 229 -13.66 -0.55 2.15
C SER A 229 -14.06 -1.93 1.62
N LYS A 230 -13.22 -2.56 0.79
CA LYS A 230 -13.55 -3.86 0.18
C LYS A 230 -13.68 -4.99 1.21
N THR A 231 -12.96 -4.89 2.34
CA THR A 231 -12.79 -5.90 3.41
C THR A 231 -13.54 -7.23 3.19
N PRO A 232 -12.86 -8.35 2.90
CA PRO A 232 -13.54 -9.61 2.60
C PRO A 232 -14.30 -10.19 3.80
N THR A 233 -13.91 -9.84 5.03
CA THR A 233 -14.55 -10.36 6.25
C THR A 233 -15.48 -9.36 6.93
N GLY A 234 -15.36 -8.07 6.61
CA GLY A 234 -16.02 -6.98 7.33
C GLY A 234 -15.18 -6.41 8.47
N HIS A 235 -14.08 -7.05 8.85
CA HIS A 235 -13.17 -6.46 9.83
C HIS A 235 -12.45 -5.24 9.27
N ASP A 236 -12.19 -4.30 10.16
CA ASP A 236 -11.40 -3.13 9.85
C ASP A 236 -9.93 -3.51 9.65
N ARG A 237 -9.27 -2.86 8.67
CA ARG A 237 -7.84 -3.05 8.31
C ARG A 237 -7.47 -4.44 7.79
N ASP A 238 -8.46 -5.22 7.36
CA ASP A 238 -8.21 -6.49 6.68
C ASP A 238 -7.58 -6.25 5.30
N GLY A 239 -6.50 -6.98 5.02
CA GLY A 239 -5.88 -6.98 3.69
C GLY A 239 -6.86 -7.48 2.61
N VAL A 240 -6.73 -6.92 1.41
CA VAL A 240 -7.67 -7.17 0.31
C VAL A 240 -6.98 -7.80 -0.89
N THR A 241 -7.72 -8.65 -1.61
CA THR A 241 -7.35 -9.08 -2.96
C THR A 241 -8.22 -8.35 -3.96
N LEU A 242 -7.59 -7.62 -4.89
CA LEU A 242 -8.27 -6.73 -5.82
C LEU A 242 -7.57 -6.77 -7.18
N SER A 243 -8.32 -7.04 -8.24
CA SER A 243 -7.78 -6.93 -9.59
C SER A 243 -7.58 -5.46 -9.97
N ASP A 244 -6.63 -5.18 -10.87
CA ASP A 244 -6.45 -3.82 -11.38
C ASP A 244 -7.71 -3.31 -12.08
N PHE A 245 -8.44 -4.20 -12.74
CA PHE A 245 -9.74 -3.90 -13.33
C PHE A 245 -10.74 -3.40 -12.27
N ASP A 246 -10.92 -4.14 -11.17
CA ASP A 246 -11.87 -3.73 -10.12
C ASP A 246 -11.42 -2.45 -9.42
N LEU A 247 -10.13 -2.32 -9.14
CA LEU A 247 -9.56 -1.12 -8.52
C LEU A 247 -9.87 0.12 -9.36
N LEU A 248 -9.54 0.08 -10.65
CA LEU A 248 -9.67 1.21 -11.56
C LEU A 248 -11.13 1.53 -11.91
N ASN A 249 -12.01 0.53 -11.98
CA ASN A 249 -13.40 0.74 -12.40
C ASN A 249 -14.37 1.03 -11.25
N TYR A 250 -14.08 0.58 -10.02
CA TYR A 250 -14.99 0.78 -8.88
C TYR A 250 -14.44 1.75 -7.83
N PHE A 251 -13.19 1.59 -7.41
CA PHE A 251 -12.67 2.33 -6.24
C PHE A 251 -11.99 3.65 -6.60
N VAL A 252 -11.34 3.75 -7.76
CA VAL A 252 -10.63 4.95 -8.22
C VAL A 252 -11.55 6.10 -8.70
N PRO A 253 -12.71 5.88 -9.36
CA PRO A 253 -13.49 6.97 -9.94
C PRO A 253 -13.84 8.14 -8.99
N PRO A 254 -14.25 7.90 -7.73
CA PRO A 254 -14.50 9.00 -6.80
C PRO A 254 -13.28 9.86 -6.48
N PHE A 255 -12.08 9.28 -6.45
CA PHE A 255 -10.84 10.02 -6.22
C PHE A 255 -10.45 10.84 -7.45
N ILE A 256 -10.69 10.34 -8.67
CA ILE A 256 -10.57 11.15 -9.90
C ILE A 256 -11.53 12.34 -9.85
N ALA A 257 -12.78 12.13 -9.43
CA ALA A 257 -13.75 13.21 -9.27
C ALA A 257 -13.27 14.26 -8.25
N ALA A 258 -12.66 13.84 -7.13
CA ALA A 258 -12.06 14.74 -6.15
C ALA A 258 -10.86 15.53 -6.71
N ILE A 259 -9.99 14.90 -7.50
CA ILE A 259 -8.88 15.57 -8.20
C ILE A 259 -9.42 16.63 -9.17
N ASN A 260 -10.44 16.29 -9.97
CA ASN A 260 -11.09 17.22 -10.89
C ASN A 260 -11.82 18.37 -10.16
N ALA A 261 -12.24 18.14 -8.91
CA ALA A 261 -12.80 19.15 -8.03
C ALA A 261 -11.73 20.05 -7.38
N GLY A 262 -10.44 19.71 -7.54
CA GLY A 262 -9.30 20.47 -7.06
C GLY A 262 -8.91 20.15 -5.62
N VAL A 263 -9.16 18.92 -5.13
CA VAL A 263 -8.74 18.50 -3.78
C VAL A 263 -7.24 18.75 -3.57
N MET A 264 -6.87 19.31 -2.42
CA MET A 264 -5.48 19.70 -2.13
C MET A 264 -4.64 18.58 -1.52
N SER A 265 -5.25 17.59 -0.87
CA SER A 265 -4.52 16.46 -0.28
C SER A 265 -5.27 15.13 -0.37
N THR A 266 -4.54 14.04 -0.14
CA THR A 266 -5.08 12.69 0.01
C THR A 266 -4.50 12.05 1.26
N MET A 267 -5.28 11.18 1.89
CA MET A 267 -4.81 10.29 2.95
C MET A 267 -4.79 8.87 2.43
N GLU A 268 -3.68 8.20 2.68
CA GLU A 268 -3.44 6.80 2.39
C GLU A 268 -4.22 5.88 3.40
N ASN A 269 -4.11 4.54 3.36
CA ASN A 269 -4.92 3.65 4.20
C ASN A 269 -4.15 2.49 4.88
N TYR A 270 -4.81 1.81 5.83
CA TYR A 270 -4.20 0.79 6.68
C TYR A 270 -3.92 -0.58 6.04
N ILE A 271 -4.38 -0.82 4.81
CA ILE A 271 -4.48 -2.20 4.31
C ILE A 271 -3.31 -2.57 3.40
N SER A 272 -3.17 -3.87 3.18
CA SER A 272 -2.43 -4.38 2.04
C SER A 272 -3.37 -4.68 0.87
N ILE A 273 -2.96 -4.31 -0.35
CA ILE A 273 -3.62 -4.73 -1.59
C ILE A 273 -2.75 -5.79 -2.23
N ASN A 274 -3.30 -6.99 -2.43
CA ASN A 274 -2.60 -8.15 -2.98
C ASN A 274 -1.28 -8.45 -2.24
N GLY A 275 -1.28 -8.29 -0.91
CA GLY A 275 -0.13 -8.58 -0.04
C GLY A 275 0.88 -7.44 0.11
N VAL A 276 0.69 -6.28 -0.55
CA VAL A 276 1.59 -5.11 -0.43
C VAL A 276 0.89 -4.02 0.39
N PRO A 277 1.41 -3.61 1.57
CA PRO A 277 0.89 -2.48 2.33
C PRO A 277 0.88 -1.21 1.47
N VAL A 278 -0.26 -0.51 1.42
CA VAL A 278 -0.44 0.64 0.53
C VAL A 278 0.61 1.72 0.82
N VAL A 279 0.96 1.95 2.09
CA VAL A 279 1.95 2.95 2.54
C VAL A 279 3.34 2.73 1.95
N SER A 280 3.62 1.51 1.47
CA SER A 280 4.88 1.12 0.84
C SER A 280 4.78 0.82 -0.66
N SER A 281 3.59 1.00 -1.26
CA SER A 281 3.31 0.53 -2.61
C SER A 281 3.66 1.57 -3.67
N PRO A 282 4.77 1.43 -4.44
CA PRO A 282 5.08 2.34 -5.54
C PRO A 282 4.01 2.27 -6.64
N LYS A 283 3.37 1.11 -6.83
CA LYS A 283 2.26 0.95 -7.78
C LYS A 283 1.11 1.90 -7.47
N ILE A 284 0.76 2.06 -6.19
CA ILE A 284 -0.40 2.87 -5.79
C ILE A 284 0.01 4.33 -5.56
N LEU A 285 1.07 4.58 -4.81
CA LEU A 285 1.45 5.93 -4.35
C LEU A 285 2.34 6.71 -5.33
N ARG A 286 2.84 6.08 -6.40
CA ARG A 286 3.61 6.74 -7.46
C ARG A 286 2.99 6.50 -8.83
N ASP A 287 2.85 5.24 -9.23
CA ASP A 287 2.43 4.93 -10.60
C ASP A 287 0.96 5.33 -10.80
N LEU A 288 0.05 4.83 -9.95
CA LEU A 288 -1.37 5.19 -10.04
C LEU A 288 -1.64 6.66 -9.69
N ILE A 289 -1.38 7.11 -8.46
CA ILE A 289 -1.85 8.44 -8.03
C ILE A 289 -1.09 9.60 -8.68
N ARG A 290 0.23 9.47 -8.91
CA ARG A 290 1.04 10.56 -9.50
C ARG A 290 1.07 10.49 -11.02
N SER A 291 1.35 9.31 -11.58
CA SER A 291 1.57 9.18 -13.03
C SER A 291 0.25 9.05 -13.80
N ASP A 292 -0.63 8.14 -13.39
CA ASP A 292 -1.87 7.86 -14.13
C ASP A 292 -2.99 8.87 -13.81
N MET A 293 -3.15 9.20 -12.52
CA MET A 293 -4.20 10.12 -12.05
C MET A 293 -3.79 11.59 -12.08
N GLY A 294 -2.49 11.89 -12.20
CA GLY A 294 -1.98 13.27 -12.26
C GLY A 294 -2.20 14.10 -11.00
N PHE A 295 -2.26 13.47 -9.82
CA PHE A 295 -2.45 14.21 -8.57
C PHE A 295 -1.15 14.91 -8.16
N GLU A 296 -1.19 16.23 -7.98
CA GLU A 296 -0.03 17.06 -7.60
C GLU A 296 -0.05 17.50 -6.13
N GLY A 297 -1.15 17.23 -5.41
CA GLY A 297 -1.31 17.64 -4.01
C GLY A 297 -0.54 16.79 -2.99
N VAL A 298 -0.75 17.09 -1.70
CA VAL A 298 -0.04 16.42 -0.60
C VAL A 298 -0.64 15.04 -0.33
N ALA A 299 0.21 14.02 -0.19
CA ALA A 299 -0.21 12.71 0.34
C ALA A 299 0.26 12.59 1.79
N VAL A 300 -0.66 12.26 2.70
CA VAL A 300 -0.37 12.01 4.11
C VAL A 300 -0.71 10.57 4.44
N THR A 301 0.07 9.93 5.31
CA THR A 301 -0.25 8.59 5.79
C THR A 301 -1.45 8.62 6.73
N ASP A 302 -2.18 7.51 6.85
CA ASP A 302 -3.09 7.38 7.99
C ASP A 302 -2.30 7.18 9.31
N TYR A 303 -3.00 7.04 10.42
CA TYR A 303 -2.42 7.09 11.75
C TYR A 303 -1.40 5.97 12.01
N ALA A 304 -0.14 6.39 12.21
CA ALA A 304 1.00 5.52 12.51
C ALA A 304 1.38 4.53 11.39
N GLU A 305 0.93 4.72 10.14
CA GLU A 305 1.11 3.73 9.08
C GLU A 305 2.56 3.37 8.76
N ILE A 306 3.48 4.34 8.81
CA ILE A 306 4.92 4.05 8.66
C ILE A 306 5.41 3.08 9.74
N ASN A 307 4.94 3.21 10.97
CA ASN A 307 5.28 2.28 12.06
C ASN A 307 4.53 0.96 11.92
N ASN A 308 3.30 0.99 11.41
CA ASN A 308 2.50 -0.22 11.17
C ASN A 308 3.14 -1.13 10.13
N LEU A 309 4.00 -0.63 9.23
CA LEU A 309 4.87 -1.50 8.43
C LEU A 309 5.60 -2.52 9.33
N GLN A 310 6.18 -2.08 10.43
CA GLN A 310 6.86 -2.95 11.38
C GLN A 310 5.89 -3.65 12.35
N ASP A 311 5.00 -2.89 12.98
CA ASP A 311 4.23 -3.36 14.14
C ASP A 311 3.03 -4.26 13.75
N TRP A 312 2.40 -3.95 12.62
CA TRP A 312 1.18 -4.60 12.15
C TRP A 312 1.44 -5.50 10.94
N HIS A 313 1.98 -4.95 9.86
CA HIS A 313 2.27 -5.68 8.63
C HIS A 313 3.48 -6.62 8.78
N ARG A 314 4.29 -6.44 9.83
CA ARG A 314 5.50 -7.24 10.09
C ARG A 314 6.49 -7.21 8.91
N CYS A 315 6.51 -6.10 8.17
CA CYS A 315 7.51 -5.79 7.17
C CYS A 315 8.83 -5.44 7.87
N SER A 316 9.87 -6.22 7.63
CA SER A 316 11.23 -5.95 8.08
C SER A 316 11.92 -4.94 7.15
N SER A 317 12.78 -4.07 7.70
CA SER A 317 13.64 -3.15 6.92
C SER A 317 14.86 -3.84 6.29
N GLY A 318 15.04 -5.13 6.55
CA GLY A 318 15.84 -6.06 5.73
C GLY A 318 14.93 -7.13 5.14
N TYR A 319 15.41 -7.91 4.17
CA TYR A 319 14.73 -9.09 3.60
C TYR A 319 13.69 -9.67 4.55
N CYS A 320 12.46 -9.84 4.07
CA CYS A 320 11.37 -10.47 4.80
C CYS A 320 11.76 -11.93 5.09
N GLN A 321 12.61 -12.14 6.09
CA GLN A 321 13.00 -13.45 6.56
C GLN A 321 11.80 -13.99 7.32
N MET A 322 11.21 -15.06 6.79
CA MET A 322 10.33 -15.89 7.57
C MET A 322 11.08 -16.34 8.85
N GLU A 323 10.39 -16.31 10.00
CA GLU A 323 10.94 -16.79 11.28
C GLU A 323 11.57 -18.19 11.14
N TRP A 324 10.95 -19.01 10.29
CA TRP A 324 11.50 -20.27 9.80
C TRP A 324 11.14 -20.51 8.34
N ASP A 325 12.13 -20.84 7.52
CA ASP A 325 11.90 -21.29 6.15
C ASP A 325 11.01 -22.52 6.10
N PHE A 326 10.23 -22.66 5.03
CA PHE A 326 9.56 -23.92 4.74
C PHE A 326 10.57 -25.07 4.76
N GLY A 327 10.41 -26.03 5.67
CA GLY A 327 11.33 -27.16 5.83
C GLY A 327 12.47 -26.97 6.82
N ALA A 328 12.59 -25.78 7.44
CA ALA A 328 13.52 -25.52 8.53
C ALA A 328 13.27 -26.46 9.72
N ARG A 329 14.35 -26.90 10.35
CA ARG A 329 14.32 -27.85 11.47
C ARG A 329 15.63 -27.79 12.24
N LEU A 330 15.56 -28.23 13.50
CA LEU A 330 16.73 -28.54 14.32
C LEU A 330 16.89 -30.06 14.46
N SER A 331 18.07 -30.48 14.90
CA SER A 331 18.41 -31.87 15.19
C SER A 331 19.38 -31.88 16.38
N TYR A 332 19.37 -32.93 17.19
CA TYR A 332 20.36 -33.12 18.26
C TYR A 332 21.75 -33.54 17.74
N THR A 333 21.88 -33.75 16.42
CA THR A 333 23.14 -33.93 15.70
C THR A 333 23.22 -33.01 14.48
N THR A 334 24.42 -32.77 13.97
CA THR A 334 24.67 -31.85 12.84
C THR A 334 24.94 -32.63 11.54
N PHE A 335 24.39 -32.15 10.42
CA PHE A 335 24.62 -32.72 9.09
C PHE A 335 25.34 -31.73 8.19
N MET A 336 26.47 -32.15 7.61
CA MET A 336 27.22 -31.40 6.60
C MET A 336 26.92 -31.93 5.21
N TYR A 337 26.91 -31.04 4.22
CA TYR A 337 26.63 -31.35 2.82
C TYR A 337 27.84 -31.01 1.96
N SER A 338 28.18 -31.87 1.00
CA SER A 338 29.15 -31.54 -0.05
C SER A 338 28.54 -30.58 -1.07
N SER A 339 29.36 -30.09 -2.01
CA SER A 339 28.83 -29.39 -3.19
C SER A 339 27.90 -30.30 -4.00
N VAL A 340 26.85 -29.72 -4.57
CA VAL A 340 25.92 -30.42 -5.48
C VAL A 340 26.63 -30.73 -6.79
N LYS A 341 26.44 -31.96 -7.29
CA LYS A 341 26.93 -32.40 -8.60
C LYS A 341 25.75 -32.75 -9.50
N LEU A 342 25.84 -32.37 -10.76
CA LEU A 342 24.88 -32.74 -11.79
C LEU A 342 25.48 -33.78 -12.73
N SER A 343 24.71 -34.79 -13.13
CA SER A 343 25.14 -35.77 -14.14
C SER A 343 25.37 -35.14 -15.52
N LYS A 344 24.66 -34.06 -15.83
CA LYS A 344 24.84 -33.21 -17.01
C LYS A 344 24.28 -31.81 -16.75
N THR A 345 24.73 -30.84 -17.53
CA THR A 345 24.33 -29.43 -17.42
C THR A 345 23.48 -28.94 -18.58
N THR A 346 23.19 -29.80 -19.55
CA THR A 346 22.37 -29.46 -20.73
C THR A 346 21.36 -30.58 -21.00
N VAL A 347 20.12 -30.18 -21.27
CA VAL A 347 19.00 -31.05 -21.62
C VAL A 347 18.56 -30.66 -23.03
N THR A 348 18.43 -31.64 -23.92
CA THR A 348 18.14 -31.40 -25.34
C THR A 348 16.89 -32.13 -25.82
N GLY A 349 16.45 -33.16 -25.08
CA GLY A 349 15.30 -33.99 -25.45
C GLY A 349 14.32 -34.21 -24.30
N LYS A 350 13.09 -34.59 -24.65
CA LYS A 350 11.99 -34.77 -23.68
C LYS A 350 12.23 -35.89 -22.67
N SER A 351 12.91 -36.95 -23.11
CA SER A 351 13.25 -38.11 -22.30
C SER A 351 14.55 -37.92 -21.50
N ASP A 352 15.19 -36.74 -21.61
CA ASP A 352 16.39 -36.46 -20.84
C ASP A 352 16.07 -36.30 -19.36
N SER A 353 16.99 -36.76 -18.53
CA SER A 353 16.95 -36.58 -17.08
C SER A 353 18.27 -36.04 -16.57
N ILE A 354 18.23 -35.23 -15.52
CA ILE A 354 19.41 -34.77 -14.78
C ILE A 354 19.38 -35.39 -13.40
N THR A 355 20.51 -35.97 -12.98
CA THR A 355 20.67 -36.46 -11.61
C THR A 355 21.47 -35.44 -10.81
N ALA A 356 20.85 -34.86 -9.79
CA ALA A 356 21.51 -34.03 -8.78
C ALA A 356 21.94 -34.92 -7.61
N SER A 357 23.22 -34.91 -7.27
CA SER A 357 23.78 -35.69 -6.17
C SER A 357 24.50 -34.83 -5.13
N VAL A 358 24.38 -35.22 -3.87
CA VAL A 358 25.05 -34.57 -2.74
C VAL A 358 25.42 -35.60 -1.67
N THR A 359 26.63 -35.51 -1.13
CA THR A 359 27.05 -36.33 0.01
C THR A 359 26.67 -35.63 1.30
N VAL A 360 25.98 -36.36 2.19
CA VAL A 360 25.57 -35.90 3.51
C VAL A 360 26.32 -36.68 4.58
N THR A 361 26.97 -35.97 5.49
CA THR A 361 27.76 -36.52 6.60
C THR A 361 27.14 -36.11 7.93
N ASN A 362 26.87 -37.07 8.81
CA ASN A 362 26.51 -36.76 10.20
C ASN A 362 27.80 -36.43 10.98
N SER A 363 28.05 -35.15 11.22
CA SER A 363 29.26 -34.66 11.87
C SER A 363 29.12 -34.50 13.38
N GLY A 364 27.97 -34.87 13.97
CA GLY A 364 27.76 -34.82 15.41
C GLY A 364 28.12 -36.14 16.11
N LYS A 365 27.72 -36.24 17.40
CA LYS A 365 28.15 -37.33 18.31
C LYS A 365 27.12 -38.45 18.48
N MET A 366 25.96 -38.36 17.82
CA MET A 366 24.89 -39.36 17.93
C MET A 366 24.24 -39.61 16.58
N ALA A 367 23.56 -40.75 16.47
CA ALA A 367 22.77 -41.08 15.29
C ALA A 367 21.62 -40.07 15.11
N GLY A 368 21.27 -39.79 13.86
CA GLY A 368 20.19 -38.87 13.54
C GLY A 368 19.55 -39.16 12.17
N LYS A 369 18.43 -38.49 11.91
CA LYS A 369 17.75 -38.55 10.61
C LYS A 369 17.72 -37.17 9.97
N GLU A 370 17.99 -37.13 8.67
CA GLU A 370 18.06 -35.89 7.91
C GLU A 370 17.13 -35.94 6.69
N THR A 371 16.38 -34.86 6.44
CA THR A 371 15.51 -34.73 5.27
C THR A 371 16.20 -33.89 4.20
N VAL A 372 16.88 -34.53 3.26
CA VAL A 372 17.50 -33.84 2.13
C VAL A 372 16.41 -33.36 1.18
N MET A 373 16.35 -32.07 0.91
CA MET A 373 15.35 -31.42 0.05
C MET A 373 16.02 -30.81 -1.18
N LEU A 374 15.45 -31.04 -2.36
CA LEU A 374 15.90 -30.51 -3.64
C LEU A 374 14.85 -29.56 -4.22
N PHE A 375 15.27 -28.34 -4.51
CA PHE A 375 14.48 -27.29 -5.11
C PHE A 375 14.94 -27.00 -6.54
N VAL A 376 14.02 -26.52 -7.38
CA VAL A 376 14.29 -26.03 -8.74
C VAL A 376 13.85 -24.57 -8.85
N ILE A 377 14.65 -23.78 -9.54
CA ILE A 377 14.46 -22.35 -9.80
C ILE A 377 14.64 -22.12 -11.31
N GLN A 378 13.73 -21.40 -11.96
CA GLN A 378 13.90 -20.87 -13.32
C GLN A 378 13.96 -19.34 -13.23
N PRO A 379 15.12 -18.69 -13.49
CA PRO A 379 15.28 -17.26 -13.24
C PRO A 379 14.49 -16.37 -14.20
N TYR A 380 14.32 -16.80 -15.45
CA TYR A 380 13.60 -16.07 -16.50
C TYR A 380 12.56 -16.99 -17.13
N ARG A 381 11.32 -16.50 -17.25
CA ARG A 381 10.20 -17.23 -17.86
C ARG A 381 9.33 -16.29 -18.68
N SER A 382 8.71 -16.78 -19.75
CA SER A 382 7.71 -16.04 -20.54
C SER A 382 6.32 -16.07 -19.89
N ILE A 383 5.99 -17.18 -19.22
CA ILE A 383 4.76 -17.34 -18.43
C ILE A 383 5.02 -16.89 -16.99
N SER A 384 4.21 -15.93 -16.53
CA SER A 384 4.27 -15.46 -15.14
C SER A 384 3.79 -16.56 -14.19
N VAL A 385 4.72 -17.15 -13.45
CA VAL A 385 4.40 -17.98 -12.28
C VAL A 385 5.00 -17.34 -11.03
N PRO A 386 4.29 -17.38 -9.89
CA PRO A 386 4.69 -16.61 -8.71
C PRO A 386 5.88 -17.21 -7.95
N GLU A 387 6.37 -18.41 -8.28
CA GLU A 387 7.33 -19.11 -7.42
C GLU A 387 8.81 -18.84 -7.77
N VAL A 388 9.52 -18.24 -6.82
CA VAL A 388 10.97 -17.98 -6.89
C VAL A 388 11.85 -19.21 -6.59
N LYS A 389 11.30 -20.24 -5.93
CA LYS A 389 11.98 -21.49 -5.53
C LYS A 389 10.95 -22.58 -5.20
N GLN A 390 10.96 -23.71 -5.91
CA GLN A 390 9.97 -24.79 -5.71
C GLN A 390 10.62 -26.09 -5.24
N LEU A 391 10.09 -26.71 -4.17
CA LEU A 391 10.50 -28.06 -3.76
C LEU A 391 10.02 -29.07 -4.82
N LYS A 392 10.94 -29.90 -5.34
CA LYS A 392 10.60 -30.94 -6.33
C LYS A 392 10.74 -32.35 -5.78
N LYS A 393 11.79 -32.61 -4.99
CA LYS A 393 12.06 -33.92 -4.41
C LYS A 393 12.60 -33.80 -2.99
N PHE A 394 12.42 -34.83 -2.18
CA PHE A 394 13.07 -34.95 -0.87
C PHE A 394 13.33 -36.42 -0.53
N LYS A 395 14.32 -36.69 0.33
CA LYS A 395 14.62 -38.02 0.86
C LYS A 395 15.01 -37.92 2.34
N LYS A 396 14.41 -38.77 3.18
CA LYS A 396 14.79 -38.88 4.58
C LYS A 396 15.80 -40.01 4.75
N ILE A 397 16.98 -39.70 5.26
CA ILE A 397 18.08 -40.65 5.50
C ILE A 397 18.32 -40.80 7.00
N SER A 398 18.93 -41.92 7.42
CA SER A 398 19.40 -42.14 8.79
C SER A 398 20.91 -42.36 8.75
N LEU A 399 21.65 -41.71 9.63
CA LEU A 399 23.11 -41.79 9.68
C LEU A 399 23.56 -41.92 11.13
N ASP A 400 24.43 -42.91 11.39
CA ASP A 400 25.21 -42.98 12.63
C ASP A 400 26.20 -41.80 12.72
N ALA A 401 26.71 -41.54 13.91
CA ALA A 401 27.72 -40.50 14.13
C ALA A 401 28.96 -40.76 13.26
N GLY A 402 29.40 -39.77 12.49
CA GLY A 402 30.54 -39.87 11.56
C GLY A 402 30.23 -40.54 10.21
N ALA A 403 29.04 -41.15 10.04
CA ALA A 403 28.67 -41.81 8.80
C ALA A 403 28.34 -40.80 7.70
N SER A 404 28.61 -41.17 6.44
CA SER A 404 28.29 -40.39 5.25
C SER A 404 27.50 -41.23 4.24
N THR A 405 26.61 -40.60 3.49
CA THR A 405 25.91 -41.23 2.36
C THR A 405 25.69 -40.24 1.23
N THR A 406 25.66 -40.73 -0.02
CA THR A 406 25.30 -39.90 -1.18
C THR A 406 23.80 -40.02 -1.43
N VAL A 407 23.14 -38.86 -1.53
CA VAL A 407 21.74 -38.75 -1.90
C VAL A 407 21.64 -38.25 -3.32
N GLU A 408 20.84 -38.94 -4.13
CA GLU A 408 20.65 -38.62 -5.55
C GLU A 408 19.17 -38.39 -5.83
N PHE A 409 18.89 -37.40 -6.67
CA PHE A 409 17.57 -37.06 -7.17
C PHE A 409 17.61 -36.97 -8.68
N THR A 410 16.74 -37.71 -9.34
CA THR A 410 16.58 -37.63 -10.80
C THR A 410 15.44 -36.66 -11.10
N LEU A 411 15.76 -35.59 -11.84
CA LEU A 411 14.86 -34.59 -12.38
C LEU A 411 14.53 -34.95 -13.83
N THR A 412 13.27 -34.77 -14.19
CA THR A 412 12.69 -35.04 -15.51
C THR A 412 11.85 -33.85 -15.98
N ALA A 413 11.29 -33.96 -17.19
CA ALA A 413 10.37 -32.97 -17.73
C ALA A 413 9.28 -32.52 -16.74
N ALA A 414 8.68 -33.45 -15.99
CA ALA A 414 7.64 -33.13 -15.01
C ALA A 414 8.11 -32.23 -13.86
N ASP A 415 9.41 -32.19 -13.58
CA ASP A 415 9.97 -31.43 -12.47
C ASP A 415 10.27 -29.96 -12.86
N TRP A 416 10.66 -29.69 -14.10
CA TRP A 416 10.96 -28.32 -14.57
C TRP A 416 9.84 -27.66 -15.37
N SER A 417 8.82 -28.42 -15.78
CA SER A 417 7.69 -27.91 -16.56
C SER A 417 6.62 -27.23 -15.72
N VAL A 418 5.80 -26.42 -16.38
CA VAL A 418 4.57 -25.80 -15.86
C VAL A 418 3.39 -26.21 -16.72
N TYR A 419 2.17 -25.99 -16.24
CA TYR A 419 0.97 -26.19 -17.07
C TYR A 419 0.68 -24.94 -17.90
N ASP A 420 0.40 -25.12 -19.18
CA ASP A 420 0.00 -24.04 -20.10
C ASP A 420 -1.46 -23.61 -19.81
N PRO A 421 -1.74 -22.34 -19.45
CA PRO A 421 -2.93 -21.96 -18.69
C PRO A 421 -4.22 -21.78 -19.53
N GLN A 422 -4.60 -22.75 -20.36
CA GLN A 422 -5.94 -22.77 -20.97
C GLN A 422 -6.86 -23.82 -20.34
N ILE A 423 -7.75 -23.35 -19.47
CA ILE A 423 -8.91 -24.11 -19.01
C ILE A 423 -9.70 -24.59 -20.23
N GLY A 424 -9.97 -25.89 -20.31
CA GLY A 424 -10.72 -26.51 -21.42
C GLY A 424 -9.86 -27.29 -22.43
N ASN A 425 -8.53 -27.18 -22.37
CA ASN A 425 -7.62 -27.86 -23.31
C ASN A 425 -6.78 -28.99 -22.67
N GLY A 426 -7.17 -29.46 -21.48
CA GLY A 426 -6.47 -30.53 -20.76
C GLY A 426 -5.25 -30.04 -19.97
N PHE A 427 -4.56 -30.99 -19.33
CA PHE A 427 -3.39 -30.74 -18.49
C PHE A 427 -2.09 -30.80 -19.32
N VAL A 428 -1.88 -29.80 -20.18
CA VAL A 428 -0.68 -29.74 -21.04
C VAL A 428 0.49 -29.14 -20.26
N GLN A 429 1.57 -29.90 -20.10
CA GLN A 429 2.81 -29.41 -19.52
C GLN A 429 3.73 -28.83 -20.60
N VAL A 430 4.33 -27.68 -20.31
CA VAL A 430 5.30 -27.00 -21.16
C VAL A 430 6.55 -26.63 -20.36
N ALA A 431 7.70 -26.62 -21.02
CA ALA A 431 8.94 -26.04 -20.52
C ALA A 431 9.47 -25.03 -21.53
N GLU A 432 10.20 -24.04 -21.05
CA GLU A 432 10.85 -23.04 -21.90
C GLU A 432 12.35 -23.34 -21.93
N ASP A 433 12.98 -23.10 -23.08
CA ASP A 433 14.43 -23.15 -23.18
C ASP A 433 15.03 -22.03 -22.34
N GLY A 434 16.10 -22.35 -21.62
CA GLY A 434 16.73 -21.41 -20.72
C GLY A 434 17.42 -22.04 -19.53
N ASP A 435 17.82 -21.17 -18.62
CA ASP A 435 18.60 -21.51 -17.44
C ASP A 435 17.72 -22.00 -16.29
N PHE A 436 18.18 -23.05 -15.62
CA PHE A 436 17.59 -23.58 -14.40
C PHE A 436 18.67 -23.77 -13.34
N VAL A 437 18.28 -23.67 -12.09
CA VAL A 437 19.15 -23.88 -10.94
C VAL A 437 18.53 -24.89 -10.00
N VAL A 438 19.30 -25.90 -9.62
CA VAL A 438 18.95 -26.77 -8.49
C VAL A 438 19.55 -26.22 -7.21
N ALA A 439 18.82 -26.31 -6.11
CA ALA A 439 19.28 -25.93 -4.79
C ALA A 439 18.98 -27.05 -3.78
N VAL A 440 19.93 -27.36 -2.91
CA VAL A 440 19.73 -28.32 -1.81
C VAL A 440 19.63 -27.59 -0.49
N LYS A 441 18.67 -27.97 0.35
CA LYS A 441 18.24 -27.32 1.61
C LYS A 441 17.28 -26.13 1.45
N PRO A 442 16.34 -25.97 2.39
CA PRO A 442 15.38 -24.87 2.35
C PRO A 442 16.05 -23.49 2.52
N GLU A 443 17.05 -23.38 3.39
CA GLU A 443 17.78 -22.13 3.68
C GLU A 443 18.81 -21.74 2.60
N THR A 444 18.99 -22.55 1.55
CA THR A 444 19.98 -22.28 0.51
C THR A 444 19.51 -21.19 -0.43
N GLU A 445 20.24 -20.07 -0.43
CA GLU A 445 20.09 -18.99 -1.41
C GLU A 445 21.06 -19.19 -2.59
N CYS A 446 20.52 -19.09 -3.81
CA CYS A 446 21.29 -19.10 -5.05
C CYS A 446 21.17 -17.73 -5.71
N ASN A 447 22.29 -17.05 -5.98
CA ASN A 447 22.29 -15.82 -6.76
C ASN A 447 22.06 -16.13 -8.26
N VAL A 448 20.81 -16.44 -8.61
CA VAL A 448 20.44 -16.93 -9.95
C VAL A 448 20.50 -15.85 -11.03
N TYR A 449 20.61 -14.58 -10.64
CA TYR A 449 20.79 -13.43 -11.53
C TYR A 449 22.26 -12.99 -11.65
N GLY A 450 23.17 -13.67 -10.95
CA GLY A 450 24.60 -13.37 -10.94
C GLY A 450 25.45 -14.64 -10.96
N ALA A 451 26.64 -14.59 -10.35
CA ALA A 451 27.51 -15.76 -10.24
C ALA A 451 26.99 -16.72 -9.15
N ILE A 452 26.76 -17.99 -9.52
CA ILE A 452 26.40 -19.04 -8.57
C ILE A 452 27.66 -19.50 -7.84
N THR A 453 27.85 -19.00 -6.62
CA THR A 453 29.01 -19.29 -5.76
C THR A 453 28.69 -20.24 -4.60
N ASN A 454 27.40 -20.41 -4.26
CA ASN A 454 26.97 -21.30 -3.19
C ASN A 454 27.15 -22.77 -3.62
N PRO A 455 27.93 -23.59 -2.88
CA PRO A 455 28.20 -24.99 -3.27
C PRO A 455 26.94 -25.87 -3.29
N LEU A 456 25.85 -25.46 -2.63
CA LEU A 456 24.58 -26.17 -2.62
C LEU A 456 23.66 -25.82 -3.79
N CYS A 457 24.16 -25.01 -4.73
CA CYS A 457 23.49 -24.63 -5.96
C CYS A 457 24.25 -25.19 -7.16
N ALA A 458 23.53 -25.64 -8.19
CA ALA A 458 24.13 -26.01 -9.47
C ALA A 458 23.22 -25.63 -10.64
N LYS A 459 23.81 -25.14 -11.73
CA LYS A 459 23.11 -24.66 -12.91
C LYS A 459 23.03 -25.74 -13.99
N PHE A 460 21.88 -25.82 -14.66
CA PHE A 460 21.72 -26.54 -15.92
C PHE A 460 20.86 -25.72 -16.89
N GLU A 461 20.81 -26.15 -18.14
CA GLU A 461 20.14 -25.42 -19.21
C GLU A 461 19.27 -26.37 -20.04
N LEU A 462 18.07 -25.92 -20.39
CA LEU A 462 17.23 -26.54 -21.42
C LEU A 462 17.56 -25.89 -22.77
N LYS A 463 17.96 -26.71 -23.76
CA LYS A 463 18.29 -26.31 -25.13
C LYS A 463 17.64 -27.28 -26.11
N THR A 464 16.33 -27.23 -26.19
CA THR A 464 15.53 -28.12 -27.03
C THR A 464 15.32 -27.57 -28.44
N GLY A 465 15.43 -26.25 -28.62
CA GLY A 465 15.23 -25.56 -29.90
C GLY A 465 13.76 -25.40 -30.30
N VAL A 466 12.81 -25.65 -29.38
CA VAL A 466 11.36 -25.58 -29.62
C VAL A 466 10.71 -24.76 -28.50
N GLU A 467 10.08 -23.64 -28.85
CA GLU A 467 9.46 -22.68 -27.92
C GLU A 467 7.95 -22.56 -28.20
N PRO A 468 7.05 -22.88 -27.24
CA PRO A 468 7.31 -23.61 -25.99
C PRO A 468 7.54 -25.11 -26.25
N PHE A 469 8.36 -25.76 -25.41
CA PHE A 469 8.63 -27.19 -25.47
C PHE A 469 7.39 -27.97 -25.06
N ASN A 470 6.56 -28.34 -26.04
CA ASN A 470 5.29 -29.01 -25.78
C ASN A 470 5.52 -30.49 -25.45
N LEU A 471 5.12 -30.91 -24.26
CA LEU A 471 5.30 -32.28 -23.78
C LEU A 471 4.17 -33.22 -24.18
N GLU A 472 3.15 -32.77 -24.91
CA GLU A 472 2.12 -33.66 -25.47
C GLU A 472 2.02 -33.53 -27.00
N GLU A 473 2.32 -34.62 -27.71
CA GLU A 473 1.98 -34.76 -29.14
C GLU A 473 0.70 -35.60 -29.33
N SER A 474 0.03 -36.04 -28.25
CA SER A 474 -0.93 -37.15 -28.31
C SER A 474 -2.40 -36.87 -28.02
N LEU A 475 -2.89 -35.61 -28.04
CA LEU A 475 -4.33 -35.34 -27.82
C LEU A 475 -5.00 -34.37 -28.81
N LYS A 476 -4.37 -34.02 -29.94
CA LYS A 476 -5.06 -33.23 -31.01
C LYS A 476 -6.15 -33.98 -31.79
N THR A 477 -6.59 -35.15 -31.34
CA THR A 477 -7.76 -35.83 -31.88
C THR A 477 -8.65 -36.33 -30.74
N ARG A 478 -9.58 -35.49 -30.29
CA ARG A 478 -11.00 -35.84 -30.05
C ARG A 478 -11.76 -34.67 -29.41
N TYR A 479 -12.76 -34.23 -30.16
CA TYR A 479 -13.88 -33.31 -29.89
C TYR A 479 -13.61 -31.82 -30.01
#